data_AF-A0A933JZN1-F1
#
_entry.id   AF-A0A933JZN1-F1
#
_cell.length_a   1.000
_cell.length_b   1.000
_cell.length_c   1.000
_cell.angle_alpha   90.00
_cell.angle_beta   90.00
_cell.angle_gamma   90.00
#
_symmetry.space_group_name_H-M   'P 1'
#
loop_
_entity.id
_entity.type
_entity.pdbx_description
1 polymer ?
#
loop_
_entity_poly.entity_id
_entity_poly.type
_entity_poly.pdbx_seq_one_letter_code
_entity_poly.pdbx_strand_id
1 'polypeptide(L)'
;MKTEEYIKQYSSGNRFYFKDVLVEFCELFGAILKFDEGGVVEEFRDVCVHLQIWLYYRFGINGEAWIVNMKAAEKYGARQIVWRKIYSFVGLDENISGYSGNYLKLEKVIIHLARFGIREGRARDAYQKIVLNSNIEKL
;
A
#
# COMPACT_ATOMS: atom_id res chain seq x y z
N MET A 1 -0.64 8.53 18.65
CA MET A 1 0.14 9.04 17.50
C MET A 1 -0.69 10.08 16.77
N LYS A 2 -0.13 11.23 16.40
CA LYS A 2 -0.84 12.25 15.62
C LYS A 2 -1.06 11.79 14.18
N THR A 3 -2.10 12.31 13.51
CA THR A 3 -2.39 11.97 12.11
C THR A 3 -1.20 12.26 11.19
N GLU A 4 -0.49 13.38 11.40
CA GLU A 4 0.70 13.70 10.62
C GLU A 4 1.83 12.66 10.78
N GLU A 5 2.12 12.23 12.01
CA GLU A 5 3.13 11.22 12.31
C GLU A 5 2.77 9.88 11.66
N TYR A 6 1.50 9.49 11.78
CA TYR A 6 0.95 8.32 11.13
C TYR A 6 1.12 8.37 9.60
N ILE A 7 0.81 9.50 8.97
CA ILE A 7 0.94 9.70 7.52
C ILE A 7 2.39 9.55 7.09
N LYS A 8 3.35 10.12 7.84
CA LYS A 8 4.78 9.97 7.53
C LYS A 8 5.20 8.50 7.60
N GLN A 9 4.72 7.75 8.59
CA GLN A 9 5.02 6.33 8.72
C GLN A 9 4.36 5.49 7.61
N TYR A 10 3.09 5.75 7.30
CA TYR A 10 2.28 4.93 6.40
C TYR A 10 2.54 5.21 4.91
N SER A 11 2.55 6.49 4.54
CA SER A 11 2.60 6.94 3.16
C SER A 11 3.95 7.50 2.75
N SER A 12 4.92 7.55 3.67
CA SER A 12 6.16 8.32 3.51
C SER A 12 5.89 9.78 3.16
N GLY A 13 4.79 10.35 3.67
CA GLY A 13 4.37 11.71 3.37
C GLY A 13 3.69 11.90 2.00
N ASN A 14 3.30 10.82 1.33
CA ASN A 14 2.54 10.93 0.08
C ASN A 14 1.11 11.41 0.32
N ARG A 15 0.59 12.17 -0.65
CA ARG A 15 -0.78 12.70 -0.64
C ARG A 15 -1.75 11.69 -1.24
N PHE A 16 -2.89 11.52 -0.58
CA PHE A 16 -4.01 10.72 -1.09
C PHE A 16 -5.13 11.64 -1.54
N TYR A 17 -5.73 11.31 -2.67
CA TYR A 17 -6.86 12.00 -3.26
C TYR A 17 -8.15 11.28 -2.89
N PHE A 18 -9.28 11.98 -3.00
CA PHE A 18 -10.58 11.38 -2.68
C PHE A 18 -10.89 10.13 -3.53
N LYS A 19 -10.40 10.11 -4.79
CA LYS A 19 -10.52 8.92 -5.65
C LYS A 19 -9.88 7.67 -5.05
N ASP A 20 -8.82 7.82 -4.25
CA ASP A 20 -8.14 6.68 -3.64
C ASP A 20 -9.00 6.09 -2.52
N VAL A 21 -9.75 6.93 -1.79
CA VAL A 21 -10.79 6.48 -0.84
C VAL A 21 -11.88 5.67 -1.56
N LEU A 22 -12.31 6.12 -2.74
CA LEU A 22 -13.34 5.42 -3.52
C LEU A 22 -12.87 4.06 -4.02
N VAL A 23 -11.58 3.92 -4.37
CA VAL A 23 -10.99 2.62 -4.78
C VAL A 23 -11.12 1.61 -3.64
N GLU A 24 -10.68 1.96 -2.44
CA GLU A 24 -10.80 1.09 -1.26
C GLU A 24 -12.26 0.80 -0.90
N PHE A 25 -13.15 1.77 -1.10
CA PHE A 25 -14.59 1.57 -0.86
C PHE A 25 -15.19 0.56 -1.84
N CYS A 26 -14.73 0.56 -3.10
CA CYS A 26 -15.09 -0.46 -4.07
C CYS A 26 -14.49 -1.84 -3.72
N GLU A 27 -13.26 -1.91 -3.23
CA GLU A 27 -12.65 -3.16 -2.74
C GLU A 27 -13.46 -3.72 -1.55
N LEU A 28 -13.85 -2.87 -0.59
CA LEU A 28 -14.73 -3.22 0.52
C LEU A 28 -16.08 -3.76 0.06
N PHE A 29 -16.76 -3.06 -0.86
CA PHE A 29 -18.03 -3.54 -1.40
C PHE A 29 -17.87 -4.89 -2.12
N GLY A 30 -16.76 -5.07 -2.83
CA GLY A 30 -16.40 -6.35 -3.45
C GLY A 30 -16.22 -7.49 -2.45
N ALA A 31 -15.61 -7.23 -1.29
CA ALA A 31 -15.47 -8.21 -0.21
C ALA A 31 -16.82 -8.57 0.43
N ILE A 32 -17.68 -7.57 0.66
CA ILE A 32 -19.05 -7.77 1.18
C ILE A 32 -19.85 -8.68 0.24
N LEU A 33 -19.84 -8.40 -1.06
CA LEU A 33 -20.59 -9.20 -2.05
C LEU A 33 -20.10 -10.65 -2.16
N LYS A 34 -18.83 -10.91 -1.80
CA LYS A 34 -18.22 -12.25 -1.79
C LYS A 34 -18.38 -12.97 -0.46
N PHE A 35 -18.95 -12.34 0.56
CA PHE A 35 -19.01 -12.85 1.94
C PHE A 35 -17.62 -13.18 2.50
N ASP A 36 -16.59 -12.43 2.10
CA ASP A 36 -15.23 -12.59 2.59
C ASP A 36 -15.04 -11.74 3.86
N GLU A 37 -15.35 -12.30 5.03
CA GLU A 37 -15.27 -11.58 6.31
C GLU A 37 -13.86 -11.01 6.58
N GLY A 38 -12.82 -11.76 6.22
CA GLY A 38 -11.43 -11.32 6.36
C GLY A 38 -11.15 -10.11 5.47
N GLY A 39 -11.57 -10.20 4.20
CA GLY A 39 -11.50 -9.09 3.25
C GLY A 39 -12.28 -7.87 3.73
N VAL A 40 -13.50 -8.03 4.25
CA VAL A 40 -14.31 -6.91 4.74
C VAL A 40 -13.57 -6.13 5.83
N VAL A 41 -12.93 -6.82 6.78
CA VAL A 41 -12.19 -6.17 7.86
C VAL A 41 -10.92 -5.48 7.34
N GLU A 42 -10.22 -6.08 6.36
CA GLU A 42 -9.06 -5.48 5.71
C GLU A 42 -9.42 -4.20 4.95
N GLU A 43 -10.37 -4.30 4.03
CA GLU A 43 -10.75 -3.20 3.14
C GLU A 43 -11.43 -2.05 3.92
N PHE A 44 -12.17 -2.36 5.00
CA PHE A 44 -12.71 -1.32 5.88
C PHE A 44 -11.59 -0.51 6.55
N ARG A 45 -10.51 -1.17 7.00
CA ARG A 45 -9.34 -0.46 7.55
C ARG A 45 -8.71 0.40 6.47
N ASP A 46 -8.52 -0.13 5.27
CA ASP A 46 -7.88 0.61 4.18
C ASP A 46 -8.72 1.85 3.78
N VAL A 47 -10.06 1.76 3.76
CA VAL A 47 -10.97 2.93 3.62
C VAL A 47 -10.73 3.96 4.73
N CYS A 48 -10.73 3.54 5.99
CA CYS A 48 -10.53 4.42 7.13
C CYS A 48 -9.17 5.15 7.07
N VAL A 49 -8.12 4.45 6.64
CA VAL A 49 -6.80 5.04 6.45
C VAL A 49 -6.85 6.09 5.35
N HIS A 50 -7.29 5.73 4.15
CA HIS A 50 -7.31 6.65 3.01
C HIS A 50 -8.15 7.88 3.30
N LEU A 51 -9.29 7.71 3.97
CA LEU A 51 -10.15 8.81 4.40
C LEU A 51 -9.44 9.74 5.38
N GLN A 52 -8.79 9.21 6.43
CA GLN A 52 -8.08 10.04 7.40
C GLN A 52 -6.93 10.82 6.75
N ILE A 53 -6.17 10.20 5.85
CA ILE A 53 -5.09 10.86 5.12
C ILE A 53 -5.63 11.97 4.22
N TRP A 54 -6.71 11.70 3.49
CA TRP A 54 -7.36 12.70 2.64
C TRP A 54 -7.89 13.88 3.47
N LEU A 55 -8.54 13.63 4.61
CA LEU A 55 -9.04 14.67 5.51
C LEU A 55 -7.90 15.57 6.03
N TYR A 56 -6.76 14.99 6.41
CA TYR A 56 -5.58 15.74 6.80
C TYR A 56 -5.09 16.65 5.68
N TYR A 57 -4.87 16.14 4.47
CA TYR A 57 -4.34 16.96 3.37
C TYR A 57 -5.35 17.97 2.82
N ARG A 58 -6.65 17.64 2.84
CA ARG A 58 -7.70 18.50 2.27
C ARG A 58 -8.15 19.61 3.21
N PHE A 59 -8.18 19.34 4.52
CA PHE A 59 -8.77 20.21 5.54
C PHE A 59 -7.83 20.51 6.73
N GLY A 60 -6.63 19.94 6.78
CA GLY A 60 -5.68 20.17 7.87
C GLY A 60 -6.06 19.48 9.19
N ILE A 61 -6.92 18.46 9.15
CA ILE A 61 -7.37 17.75 10.36
C ILE A 61 -6.21 16.91 10.92
N ASN A 62 -5.51 17.44 11.93
CA ASN A 62 -4.37 16.79 12.59
C ASN A 62 -4.72 16.33 14.02
N GLY A 63 -5.73 15.47 14.10
CA GLY A 63 -6.17 14.82 15.35
C GLY A 63 -5.30 13.64 15.73
N GLU A 64 -5.88 12.70 16.47
CA GLU A 64 -5.27 11.40 16.71
C GLU A 64 -5.52 10.46 15.53
N ALA A 65 -4.51 9.66 15.18
CA ALA A 65 -4.70 8.55 14.24
C ALA A 65 -5.79 7.61 14.78
N TRP A 66 -6.73 7.21 13.92
CA TRP A 66 -7.81 6.33 14.37
C TRP A 66 -7.26 4.97 14.78
N ILE A 67 -7.80 4.38 15.85
CA ILE A 67 -7.32 3.10 16.39
C ILE A 67 -7.31 2.01 15.31
N VAL A 68 -8.34 1.99 14.46
CA VAL A 68 -8.48 1.07 13.33
C VAL A 68 -7.33 1.16 12.32
N ASN A 69 -6.66 2.32 12.23
CA ASN A 69 -5.56 2.59 11.30
C ASN A 69 -4.20 2.10 11.83
N MET A 70 -4.05 1.89 13.14
CA MET A 70 -2.75 1.57 13.76
C MET A 70 -2.19 0.23 13.28
N LYS A 71 -3.05 -0.79 13.11
CA LYS A 71 -2.64 -2.10 12.56
C LYS A 71 -2.21 -2.03 11.10
N ALA A 72 -2.65 -1.02 10.36
CA ALA A 72 -2.25 -0.86 8.97
C ALA A 72 -0.78 -0.47 8.88
N ALA A 73 -0.28 0.44 9.73
CA ALA A 73 1.09 0.95 9.64
C ALA A 73 2.17 -0.16 9.58
N GLU A 74 2.01 -1.23 10.38
CA GLU A 74 2.92 -2.38 10.39
C GLU A 74 2.90 -3.14 9.04
N LYS A 75 1.71 -3.45 8.52
CA LYS A 75 1.48 -4.09 7.21
C LYS A 75 2.16 -3.30 6.08
N TYR A 76 2.00 -1.98 6.08
CA TYR A 76 2.58 -1.14 5.03
C TYR A 76 4.10 -0.98 5.17
N GLY A 77 4.62 -0.89 6.39
CA GLY A 77 6.06 -0.92 6.64
C GLY A 77 6.72 -2.20 6.13
N ALA A 78 6.12 -3.37 6.39
CA ALA A 78 6.58 -4.65 5.87
C ALA A 78 6.59 -4.68 4.32
N ARG A 79 5.54 -4.12 3.70
CA ARG A 79 5.47 -4.00 2.22
C ARG A 79 6.57 -3.10 1.65
N GLN A 80 6.88 -1.99 2.29
CA GLN A 80 7.95 -1.10 1.82
C GLN A 80 9.30 -1.82 1.77
N ILE A 81 9.61 -2.67 2.75
CA ILE A 81 10.86 -3.47 2.75
C ILE A 81 10.94 -4.35 1.50
N VAL A 82 9.84 -5.00 1.11
CA VAL A 82 9.80 -5.83 -0.10
C VAL A 82 9.90 -4.98 -1.36
N TRP A 83 9.23 -3.83 -1.39
CA TRP A 83 9.33 -2.90 -2.50
C TRP A 83 10.76 -2.37 -2.74
N ARG A 84 11.50 -2.05 -1.67
CA ARG A 84 12.93 -1.69 -1.75
C ARG A 84 13.75 -2.77 -2.44
N LYS A 85 13.51 -4.04 -2.09
CA LYS A 85 14.17 -5.20 -2.75
C LYS A 85 13.77 -5.32 -4.22
N ILE A 86 12.49 -5.11 -4.55
CA ILE A 86 12.00 -5.12 -5.94
C ILE A 86 12.71 -4.02 -6.74
N TYR A 87 12.78 -2.78 -6.23
CA TYR A 87 13.45 -1.66 -6.89
C TYR A 87 14.92 -1.92 -7.14
N SER A 88 15.64 -2.37 -6.10
CA SER A 88 17.06 -2.75 -6.22
C SER A 88 17.28 -3.80 -7.31
N PHE A 89 16.44 -4.84 -7.37
CA PHE A 89 16.54 -5.90 -8.38
C PHE A 89 16.34 -5.40 -9.82
N VAL A 90 15.45 -4.43 -10.02
CA VAL A 90 15.20 -3.86 -11.36
C VAL A 90 16.13 -2.70 -11.71
N GLY A 91 17.11 -2.38 -10.85
CA GLY A 91 18.11 -1.35 -11.10
C GLY A 91 17.66 0.07 -10.77
N LEU A 92 16.62 0.23 -9.94
CA LEU A 92 16.18 1.51 -9.41
C LEU A 92 16.81 1.76 -8.03
N ASP A 93 16.89 3.03 -7.63
CA ASP A 93 17.22 3.39 -6.25
C ASP A 93 16.17 2.77 -5.30
N GLU A 94 16.62 2.10 -4.23
CA GLU A 94 15.72 1.42 -3.30
C GLU A 94 14.77 2.40 -2.58
N ASN A 95 15.16 3.66 -2.44
CA ASN A 95 14.39 4.72 -1.80
C ASN A 95 13.70 5.63 -2.82
N ILE A 96 13.65 5.25 -4.09
CA ILE A 96 13.02 6.05 -5.17
C ILE A 96 11.55 6.40 -4.89
N SER A 97 10.86 5.57 -4.10
CA SER A 97 9.43 5.71 -3.81
C SER A 97 9.09 5.10 -2.46
N GLY A 98 8.25 5.77 -1.68
CA GLY A 98 7.65 5.24 -0.45
C GLY A 98 6.42 4.33 -0.69
N TYR A 99 6.36 3.68 -1.85
CA TYR A 99 5.18 2.89 -2.23
C TYR A 99 5.08 1.62 -1.41
N SER A 100 3.87 1.33 -0.98
CA SER A 100 3.56 0.27 -0.02
C SER A 100 2.34 -0.55 -0.46
N GLY A 101 2.02 -0.52 -1.75
CA GLY A 101 0.92 -1.29 -2.33
C GLY A 101 1.14 -2.81 -2.23
N ASN A 102 0.07 -3.57 -2.41
CA ASN A 102 0.11 -5.02 -2.29
C ASN A 102 0.96 -5.67 -3.41
N TYR A 103 2.20 -6.05 -3.08
CA TYR A 103 3.15 -6.68 -4.00
C TYR A 103 2.82 -8.15 -4.28
N LEU A 104 1.88 -8.78 -3.55
CA LEU A 104 1.46 -10.17 -3.77
C LEU A 104 0.57 -10.32 -5.01
N LYS A 105 0.06 -9.21 -5.55
CA LYS A 105 -0.68 -9.20 -6.82
C LYS A 105 0.30 -8.80 -7.93
N LEU A 106 0.62 -9.72 -8.83
CA LEU A 106 1.56 -9.48 -9.93
C LEU A 106 1.17 -8.26 -10.78
N GLU A 107 -0.13 -8.07 -11.03
CA GLU A 107 -0.63 -6.93 -11.79
C GLU A 107 -0.29 -5.60 -11.09
N LYS A 108 -0.42 -5.53 -9.75
CA LYS A 108 -0.03 -4.34 -8.98
C LYS A 108 1.48 -4.09 -9.07
N VAL A 109 2.30 -5.14 -9.20
CA VAL A 109 3.75 -5.01 -9.41
C VAL A 109 4.07 -4.43 -10.78
N ILE A 110 3.49 -5.00 -11.84
CA ILE A 110 3.69 -4.55 -13.22
C ILE A 110 3.24 -3.10 -13.39
N ILE A 111 2.02 -2.76 -12.95
CA ILE A 111 1.43 -1.42 -13.11
C ILE A 111 2.31 -0.37 -12.41
N HIS A 112 2.80 -0.67 -11.22
CA HIS A 112 3.64 0.28 -10.48
C HIS A 112 5.01 0.46 -11.13
N LEU A 113 5.70 -0.63 -11.49
CA LEU A 113 7.03 -0.57 -12.11
C LEU A 113 7.00 0.07 -13.51
N ALA A 114 5.89 -0.05 -14.24
CA ALA A 114 5.71 0.63 -15.53
C ALA A 114 5.82 2.17 -15.41
N ARG A 115 5.46 2.75 -14.26
CA ARG A 115 5.61 4.20 -14.00
C ARG A 115 7.07 4.67 -14.01
N PHE A 116 8.01 3.75 -13.81
CA PHE A 116 9.45 3.99 -13.84
C PHE A 116 10.10 3.52 -15.15
N GLY A 117 9.29 3.20 -16.17
CA GLY A 117 9.78 2.73 -17.46
C GLY A 117 10.28 1.27 -17.47
N ILE A 118 10.00 0.50 -16.41
CA ILE A 118 10.38 -0.92 -16.34
C ILE A 118 9.41 -1.74 -17.19
N ARG A 119 9.95 -2.53 -18.11
CA ARG A 119 9.17 -3.42 -18.99
C ARG A 119 8.55 -4.56 -18.20
N GLU A 120 7.38 -5.03 -18.66
CA GLU A 120 6.62 -6.09 -18.00
C GLU A 120 7.43 -7.36 -17.73
N GLY A 121 8.24 -7.83 -18.69
CA GLY A 121 9.09 -9.02 -18.50
C GLY A 121 10.02 -8.90 -17.29
N ARG A 122 10.66 -7.73 -17.12
CA ARG A 122 11.55 -7.48 -15.98
C ARG A 122 10.78 -7.36 -14.66
N ALA A 123 9.56 -6.82 -14.69
CA ALA A 123 8.67 -6.79 -13.53
C ALA A 123 8.24 -8.21 -13.09
N ARG A 124 7.95 -9.10 -14.05
CA ARG A 124 7.64 -10.52 -13.79
C ARG A 124 8.85 -11.26 -13.20
N ASP A 125 10.04 -11.02 -13.72
CA ASP A 125 11.28 -11.60 -13.16
C ASP A 125 11.49 -11.18 -11.70
N ALA A 126 11.30 -9.88 -11.41
CA ALA A 126 11.40 -9.33 -10.06
C ALA A 126 10.37 -9.97 -9.13
N TYR A 127 9.12 -10.10 -9.57
CA TYR A 127 8.06 -10.76 -8.82
C TYR A 127 8.42 -12.22 -8.52
N GLN A 128 8.86 -12.99 -9.52
CA GLN A 128 9.25 -14.38 -9.32
C GLN A 128 10.42 -14.51 -8.32
N LYS A 129 11.45 -13.65 -8.45
CA LYS A 129 12.66 -13.75 -7.64
C LYS A 129 12.46 -13.25 -6.21
N ILE A 130 11.77 -12.12 -6.05
CA ILE A 130 11.65 -11.42 -4.76
C ILE A 130 10.39 -11.79 -4.02
N VAL A 131 9.26 -11.97 -4.72
CA VAL A 131 7.97 -12.25 -4.05
C VAL A 131 7.74 -13.75 -3.88
N LEU A 132 8.00 -14.56 -4.92
CA LEU A 132 7.71 -16.00 -4.87
C LEU A 132 8.87 -16.85 -4.35
N ASN A 133 10.11 -16.56 -4.75
CA ASN A 133 11.29 -17.37 -4.38
C ASN A 133 11.99 -16.91 -3.10
N SER A 134 11.64 -15.74 -2.57
CA SER A 134 12.06 -15.39 -1.22
C SER A 134 11.08 -16.08 -0.28
N ASN A 135 11.57 -16.89 0.67
CA ASN A 135 10.79 -17.39 1.81
C ASN A 135 10.38 -16.20 2.71
N ILE A 136 9.69 -15.21 2.16
CA ILE A 136 8.97 -14.21 2.93
C ILE A 136 7.76 -14.98 3.43
N GLU A 137 7.96 -15.65 4.56
CA GLU A 137 6.85 -16.17 5.37
C GLU A 137 5.77 -15.10 5.39
N LYS A 138 4.53 -15.52 5.09
CA LYS A 138 3.36 -14.67 5.01
C LYS A 138 3.25 -13.82 6.28
N LEU A 139 3.82 -12.62 6.25
CA LEU A 139 3.69 -11.56 7.27
C LEU A 139 2.31 -10.91 7.14
#